data_AF-A0A1U9MCR3-F1
#
_entry.id   AF-A0A1U9MCR3-F1
#
_cell.length_a   1.000
_cell.length_b   1.000
_cell.length_c   1.000
_cell.angle_alpha   90.00
_cell.angle_beta   90.00
_cell.angle_gamma   90.00
#
_symmetry.space_group_name_H-M   'P 1'
#
loop_
_entity.id
_entity.type
_entity.pdbx_description
1 polymer ?
#
loop_
_entity_poly.entity_id
_entity_poly.type
_entity_poly.pdbx_seq_one_letter_code
_entity_poly.pdbx_strand_id
1 'polypeptide(L)'
;MLIQSVLFFILGVAATTFVLILLSPAIWRRALYLARQAIAAEVPLSLTEVEADRDFLRAKQAVELVTRDEKFERLSEKFATQKRELDHAKEELFRLGDAEHRAGLLAEQLADQTEELETERQLTATLSANKGKELAEIRDLLQQEKQASHAEADRTNQLKALEKEVATLKEEVAVAKKEALANKTTKTDMENLRQEILNTAAKFTAEVAISEGQSSPIPELVEKVRDRKSLAARIKKELNNHKKQSGESTAKVAKPASRKKTSTRKKTTKSAQN
;
A
#
# COMPACT_ATOMS: atom_id res chain seq x y z
N MET A 1 24.54 -41.30 -146.57
CA MET A 1 23.57 -41.21 -145.46
C MET A 1 23.64 -39.87 -144.71
N LEU A 2 24.82 -39.35 -144.33
CA LEU A 2 24.93 -38.05 -143.65
C LEU A 2 24.53 -36.84 -144.51
N ILE A 3 24.94 -36.76 -145.79
CA ILE A 3 24.66 -35.60 -146.65
C ILE A 3 23.16 -35.36 -146.91
N GLN A 4 22.39 -36.44 -147.06
CA GLN A 4 20.93 -36.39 -147.26
C GLN A 4 20.22 -35.85 -146.01
N SER A 5 20.68 -36.27 -144.82
CA SER A 5 20.13 -35.79 -143.54
C SER A 5 20.42 -34.30 -143.32
N VAL A 6 21.63 -33.84 -143.70
CA VAL A 6 22.00 -32.42 -143.63
C VAL A 6 21.17 -31.56 -144.61
N LEU A 7 20.90 -32.05 -145.82
CA LEU A 7 20.08 -31.31 -146.80
C LEU A 7 18.63 -31.13 -146.32
N PHE A 8 18.01 -32.19 -145.79
CA PHE A 8 16.66 -32.10 -145.19
C PHE A 8 16.63 -31.21 -143.95
N PHE A 9 17.72 -31.18 -143.16
CA PHE A 9 17.82 -30.29 -142.00
C PHE A 9 17.86 -28.81 -142.42
N ILE A 10 18.71 -28.45 -143.38
CA ILE A 10 18.78 -27.06 -143.89
C ILE A 10 17.44 -26.66 -144.52
N LEU A 11 16.83 -27.55 -145.31
CA LEU A 11 15.54 -27.30 -145.93
C LEU A 11 14.43 -27.12 -144.88
N GLY A 12 14.45 -27.92 -143.81
CA GLY A 12 13.53 -27.80 -142.69
C GLY A 12 13.68 -26.48 -141.94
N VAL A 13 14.91 -26.05 -141.63
CA VAL A 13 15.19 -24.76 -140.99
C VAL A 13 14.79 -23.59 -141.90
N ALA A 14 15.09 -23.68 -143.20
CA ALA A 14 14.68 -22.67 -144.17
C ALA A 14 13.15 -22.57 -144.27
N ALA A 15 12.44 -23.70 -144.30
CA ALA A 15 10.98 -23.73 -144.37
C ALA A 15 10.33 -23.15 -143.10
N THR A 16 10.79 -23.52 -141.90
CA THR A 16 10.23 -22.97 -140.65
C THR A 16 10.51 -21.49 -140.49
N THR A 17 11.72 -21.04 -140.85
CA THR A 17 12.07 -19.61 -140.83
C THR A 17 11.21 -18.82 -141.82
N PHE A 18 10.99 -19.36 -143.02
CA PHE A 18 10.12 -18.74 -144.02
C PHE A 18 8.67 -18.61 -143.52
N VAL A 19 8.13 -19.66 -142.90
CA VAL A 19 6.79 -19.66 -142.30
C VAL A 19 6.70 -18.64 -141.14
N LEU A 20 7.69 -18.57 -140.26
CA LEU A 20 7.72 -17.60 -139.15
C LEU A 20 7.73 -16.15 -139.65
N ILE A 21 8.52 -15.84 -140.68
CA ILE A 21 8.55 -14.51 -141.29
C ILE A 21 7.18 -14.16 -141.88
N LEU A 22 6.50 -15.13 -142.48
CA LEU A 22 5.19 -14.93 -143.11
C LEU A 22 4.05 -14.74 -142.10
N LEU A 23 4.12 -15.42 -140.94
CA LEU A 23 3.12 -15.28 -139.87
C LEU A 23 3.39 -14.12 -138.91
N SER A 24 4.64 -13.69 -138.75
CA SER A 24 5.04 -12.57 -137.87
C SER A 24 4.15 -11.31 -138.02
N PRO A 25 3.93 -10.76 -139.24
CA PRO A 25 3.10 -9.57 -139.39
C PRO A 25 1.61 -9.80 -139.08
N ALA A 26 1.11 -11.03 -139.24
CA ALA A 26 -0.29 -11.35 -138.94
C ALA A 26 -0.55 -11.39 -137.42
N ILE A 27 0.37 -11.99 -136.67
CA ILE A 27 0.31 -12.06 -135.21
C ILE A 27 0.48 -10.66 -134.61
N TRP A 28 1.41 -9.87 -135.13
CA TRP A 28 1.64 -8.49 -134.67
C TRP A 28 0.42 -7.59 -134.89
N ARG A 29 -0.25 -7.69 -136.05
CA ARG A 29 -1.48 -6.94 -136.32
C ARG A 29 -2.60 -7.28 -135.34
N ARG A 30 -2.76 -8.55 -135.00
CA ARG A 30 -3.79 -9.01 -134.04
C ARG A 30 -3.49 -8.51 -132.63
N ALA A 31 -2.24 -8.60 -132.19
CA ALA A 31 -1.81 -8.12 -130.87
C ALA A 31 -1.96 -6.60 -130.72
N LEU A 32 -1.56 -5.82 -131.74
CA LEU A 32 -1.73 -4.36 -131.72
C LEU A 32 -3.19 -3.93 -131.68
N TYR A 33 -4.09 -4.65 -132.35
CA TYR A 33 -5.51 -4.33 -132.33
C TYR A 33 -6.09 -4.49 -130.92
N LEU A 34 -5.77 -5.61 -130.25
CA LEU A 34 -6.21 -5.86 -128.88
C LEU A 34 -5.61 -4.84 -127.90
N ALA A 35 -4.32 -4.50 -128.04
CA ALA A 35 -3.68 -3.48 -127.23
C ALA A 35 -4.33 -2.10 -127.43
N ARG A 36 -4.62 -1.72 -128.68
CA ARG A 36 -5.33 -0.45 -128.97
C ARG A 36 -6.73 -0.43 -128.40
N GLN A 37 -7.46 -1.56 -128.46
CA GLN A 37 -8.81 -1.64 -127.90
C GLN A 37 -8.82 -1.59 -126.38
N ALA A 38 -7.83 -2.20 -125.71
CA ALA A 38 -7.65 -2.10 -124.26
C ALA A 38 -7.27 -0.68 -123.83
N ILE A 39 -6.30 -0.07 -124.51
CA ILE A 39 -5.87 1.31 -124.21
C ILE A 39 -7.00 2.30 -124.49
N ALA A 40 -7.78 2.12 -125.57
CA ALA A 40 -8.92 2.99 -125.86
C ALA A 40 -10.08 2.86 -124.84
N ALA A 41 -10.15 1.76 -124.09
CA ALA A 41 -11.12 1.59 -123.01
C ALA A 41 -10.64 2.20 -121.68
N GLU A 42 -9.33 2.32 -121.48
CA GLU A 42 -8.72 2.89 -120.27
C GLU A 42 -8.36 4.38 -120.42
N VAL A 43 -8.22 4.88 -121.65
CA VAL A 43 -7.94 6.29 -121.93
C VAL A 43 -9.25 7.06 -122.05
N PRO A 44 -9.48 8.12 -121.25
CA PRO A 44 -10.70 8.91 -121.33
C PRO A 44 -10.77 9.60 -122.69
N LEU A 45 -11.78 9.24 -123.48
CA LEU A 45 -11.99 9.77 -124.84
C LEU A 45 -12.69 11.14 -124.83
N SER A 46 -13.02 11.71 -123.66
CA SER A 46 -13.70 13.01 -123.52
C SER A 46 -13.05 13.94 -122.48
N LEU A 47 -12.99 15.24 -122.79
CA LEU A 47 -12.43 16.27 -121.89
C LEU A 47 -13.23 16.39 -120.58
N THR A 48 -14.53 16.15 -120.61
CA THR A 48 -15.42 16.24 -119.44
C THR A 48 -15.15 15.14 -118.42
N GLU A 49 -14.75 13.96 -118.87
CA GLU A 49 -14.42 12.83 -117.98
C GLU A 49 -13.05 13.05 -117.30
N VAL A 50 -12.09 13.64 -118.01
CA VAL A 50 -10.80 14.06 -117.41
C VAL A 50 -10.99 15.12 -116.34
N GLU A 51 -11.91 16.07 -116.55
CA GLU A 51 -12.25 17.08 -115.54
C GLU A 51 -12.94 16.47 -114.33
N ALA A 52 -13.85 15.51 -114.55
CA ALA A 52 -14.51 14.78 -113.47
C ALA A 52 -13.52 13.97 -112.63
N ASP A 53 -12.57 13.26 -113.25
CA ASP A 53 -11.51 12.54 -112.54
C ASP A 53 -10.61 13.46 -111.73
N ARG A 54 -10.26 14.63 -112.29
CA ARG A 54 -9.48 15.65 -111.57
C ARG A 54 -10.21 16.15 -110.33
N ASP A 55 -11.50 16.46 -110.46
CA ASP A 55 -12.29 16.96 -109.35
C ASP A 55 -12.61 15.85 -108.34
N PHE A 56 -12.75 14.60 -108.79
CA PHE A 56 -12.84 13.43 -107.92
C PHE A 56 -11.55 13.20 -107.11
N LEU A 57 -10.38 13.34 -107.72
CA LEU A 57 -9.09 13.25 -107.02
C LEU A 57 -8.93 14.36 -105.98
N ARG A 58 -9.34 15.59 -106.31
CA ARG A 58 -9.36 16.71 -105.35
C ARG A 58 -10.31 16.44 -104.19
N ALA A 59 -11.51 15.93 -104.48
CA ALA A 59 -12.47 15.56 -103.45
C ALA A 59 -11.93 14.44 -102.55
N LYS A 60 -11.31 13.41 -103.14
CA LYS A 60 -10.68 12.32 -102.38
C LYS A 60 -9.58 12.83 -101.46
N GLN A 61 -8.71 13.69 -101.96
CA GLN A 61 -7.66 14.30 -101.15
C GLN A 61 -8.24 15.19 -100.04
N ALA A 62 -9.26 15.99 -100.34
CA ALA A 62 -9.92 16.83 -99.33
C ALA A 62 -10.57 15.99 -98.22
N VAL A 63 -11.28 14.91 -98.57
CA VAL A 63 -11.88 13.99 -97.60
C VAL A 63 -10.81 13.27 -96.79
N GLU A 64 -9.71 12.83 -97.41
CA GLU A 64 -8.61 12.20 -96.70
C GLU A 64 -7.96 13.18 -95.70
N LEU A 65 -7.76 14.44 -96.07
CA LEU A 65 -7.23 15.46 -95.17
C LEU A 65 -8.18 15.69 -93.97
N VAL A 66 -9.47 15.93 -94.22
CA VAL A 66 -10.46 16.14 -93.15
C VAL A 66 -10.53 14.93 -92.21
N THR A 67 -10.57 13.71 -92.75
CA THR A 67 -10.64 12.51 -91.91
C THR A 67 -9.34 12.27 -91.11
N ARG A 68 -8.18 12.71 -91.62
CA ARG A 68 -6.92 12.67 -90.86
C ARG A 68 -6.92 13.73 -89.75
N ASP A 69 -7.39 14.93 -90.03
CA ASP A 69 -7.49 16.00 -89.05
C ASP A 69 -8.45 15.64 -87.92
N GLU A 70 -9.62 15.07 -88.23
CA GLU A 70 -10.55 14.54 -87.22
C GLU A 70 -9.92 13.45 -86.35
N LYS A 71 -9.11 12.55 -86.93
CA LYS A 71 -8.39 11.53 -86.17
C LYS A 71 -7.34 12.14 -85.26
N PHE A 72 -6.62 13.15 -85.74
CA PHE A 72 -5.62 13.87 -84.95
C PHE A 72 -6.28 14.60 -83.79
N GLU A 73 -7.41 15.28 -84.03
CA GLU A 73 -8.16 16.00 -83.00
C GLU A 73 -8.70 15.04 -81.92
N ARG A 74 -9.31 13.91 -82.32
CA ARG A 74 -9.76 12.87 -81.37
C ARG A 74 -8.63 12.29 -80.55
N LEU A 75 -7.44 12.13 -81.14
CA LEU A 75 -6.28 11.63 -80.42
C LEU A 75 -5.73 12.69 -79.46
N SER A 76 -5.65 13.95 -79.90
CA SER A 76 -5.27 15.09 -79.08
C SER A 76 -6.21 15.27 -77.88
N GLU A 77 -7.52 15.15 -78.09
CA GLU A 77 -8.53 15.22 -77.04
C GLU A 77 -8.31 14.10 -76.00
N LYS A 78 -8.09 12.86 -76.44
CA LYS A 78 -7.76 11.74 -75.54
C LYS A 78 -6.48 11.96 -74.76
N PHE A 79 -5.44 12.52 -75.38
CA PHE A 79 -4.21 12.87 -74.66
C PHE A 79 -4.46 13.98 -73.64
N ALA A 80 -5.29 14.97 -73.98
CA ALA A 80 -5.66 16.02 -73.05
C ALA A 80 -6.47 15.48 -71.87
N THR A 81 -7.39 14.53 -72.08
CA THR A 81 -8.12 13.88 -70.98
C THR A 81 -7.20 13.04 -70.11
N GLN A 82 -6.37 12.18 -70.71
CA GLN A 82 -5.39 11.37 -69.97
C GLN A 82 -4.41 12.21 -69.16
N LYS A 83 -3.97 13.35 -69.72
CA LYS A 83 -3.10 14.28 -69.01
C LYS A 83 -3.81 14.90 -67.80
N ARG A 84 -5.07 15.32 -67.94
CA ARG A 84 -5.87 15.83 -66.80
C ARG A 84 -6.07 14.77 -65.74
N GLU A 85 -6.40 13.54 -66.12
CA GLU A 85 -6.53 12.41 -65.18
C GLU A 85 -5.22 12.14 -64.44
N LEU A 86 -4.09 12.18 -65.14
CA LEU A 86 -2.77 11.99 -64.54
C LEU A 86 -2.37 13.17 -63.63
N ASP A 87 -2.74 14.40 -63.99
CA ASP A 87 -2.52 15.58 -63.15
C ASP A 87 -3.40 15.52 -61.89
N HIS A 88 -4.67 15.09 -62.00
CA HIS A 88 -5.55 14.84 -60.85
C HIS A 88 -5.00 13.72 -59.96
N ALA A 89 -4.59 12.58 -60.52
CA ALA A 89 -4.00 11.49 -59.76
C ALA A 89 -2.70 11.91 -59.06
N LYS A 90 -1.87 12.75 -59.70
CA LYS A 90 -0.69 13.34 -59.05
C LYS A 90 -1.07 14.25 -57.90
N GLU A 91 -2.07 15.11 -58.08
CA GLU A 91 -2.54 16.00 -57.01
C GLU A 91 -3.09 15.20 -55.83
N GLU A 92 -3.81 14.10 -56.08
CA GLU A 92 -4.24 13.17 -55.03
C GLU A 92 -3.06 12.52 -54.31
N LEU A 93 -2.03 12.05 -55.04
CA LEU A 93 -0.82 11.52 -54.42
C LEU A 93 -0.07 12.55 -53.57
N PHE A 94 0.04 13.80 -54.04
CA PHE A 94 0.63 14.87 -53.25
C PHE A 94 -0.21 15.18 -52.00
N ARG A 95 -1.54 15.19 -52.12
CA ARG A 95 -2.44 15.37 -50.97
C ARG A 95 -2.32 14.25 -49.94
N LEU A 96 -2.21 12.99 -50.39
CA LEU A 96 -1.99 11.85 -49.52
C LEU A 96 -0.61 11.91 -48.86
N GLY A 97 0.44 12.24 -49.62
CA GLY A 97 1.79 12.40 -49.08
C GLY A 97 1.89 13.53 -48.03
N ASP A 98 1.23 14.67 -48.28
CA ASP A 98 1.12 15.76 -47.31
C ASP A 98 0.35 15.32 -46.04
N ALA A 99 -0.74 14.56 -46.21
CA ALA A 99 -1.51 14.03 -45.10
C ALA A 99 -0.71 13.02 -44.27
N GLU A 100 0.05 12.14 -44.92
CA GLU A 100 0.96 11.19 -44.28
C GLU A 100 2.08 11.91 -43.55
N HIS A 101 2.68 12.94 -44.15
CA HIS A 101 3.70 13.74 -43.48
C HIS A 101 3.16 14.45 -42.25
N ARG A 102 1.96 15.07 -42.34
CA ARG A 102 1.27 15.65 -41.18
C ARG A 102 0.93 14.59 -40.13
N ALA A 103 0.50 13.41 -40.53
CA ALA A 103 0.22 12.30 -39.61
C ALA A 103 1.50 11.83 -38.91
N GLY A 104 2.63 11.77 -39.61
CA GLY A 104 3.94 11.47 -39.04
C GLY A 104 4.38 12.52 -38.02
N LEU A 105 4.25 13.81 -38.34
CA LEU A 105 4.55 14.90 -37.40
C LEU A 105 3.66 14.85 -36.16
N LEU A 106 2.37 14.57 -36.31
CA LEU A 106 1.45 14.41 -35.18
C LEU A 106 1.78 13.15 -34.35
N ALA A 107 2.19 12.06 -34.98
CA ALA A 107 2.61 10.85 -34.29
C ALA A 107 3.90 11.09 -33.48
N GLU A 108 4.87 11.82 -34.04
CA GLU A 108 6.08 12.26 -33.32
C GLU A 108 5.71 13.12 -32.11
N GLN A 109 4.85 14.14 -32.30
CA GLN A 109 4.39 15.00 -31.20
C GLN A 109 3.65 14.22 -30.11
N LEU A 110 2.85 13.21 -30.49
CA LEU A 110 2.19 12.34 -29.53
C LEU A 110 3.18 11.45 -28.79
N ALA A 111 4.22 10.95 -29.46
CA ALA A 111 5.28 10.18 -28.82
C ALA A 111 6.02 11.02 -27.77
N ASP A 112 6.42 12.24 -28.13
CA ASP A 112 7.06 13.19 -27.21
C ASP A 112 6.15 13.48 -26.00
N GLN A 113 4.86 13.78 -26.23
CA GLN A 113 3.91 14.01 -25.15
C GLN A 113 3.70 12.78 -24.26
N THR A 114 3.72 11.57 -24.82
CA THR A 114 3.62 10.34 -24.01
C THR A 114 4.85 10.15 -23.15
N GLU A 115 6.06 10.45 -23.66
CA GLU A 115 7.29 10.41 -22.87
C GLU A 115 7.25 11.44 -21.74
N GLU A 116 6.86 12.69 -22.05
CA GLU A 116 6.67 13.74 -21.03
C GLU A 116 5.68 13.30 -19.95
N LEU A 117 4.51 12.79 -20.32
CA LEU A 117 3.50 12.29 -19.37
C LEU A 117 4.02 11.10 -18.54
N GLU A 118 4.83 10.22 -19.11
CA GLU A 118 5.45 9.12 -18.37
C GLU A 118 6.47 9.64 -17.34
N THR A 119 7.29 10.63 -17.70
CA THR A 119 8.21 11.26 -16.75
C THR A 119 7.46 11.99 -15.64
N GLU A 120 6.40 12.72 -15.95
CA GLU A 120 5.54 13.38 -14.95
C GLU A 120 4.86 12.35 -14.04
N ARG A 121 4.40 11.23 -14.58
CA ARG A 121 3.87 10.11 -13.79
C ARG A 121 4.92 9.51 -12.86
N GLN A 122 6.15 9.34 -13.31
CA GLN A 122 7.25 8.86 -12.47
C GLN A 122 7.61 9.86 -11.37
N LEU A 123 7.67 11.16 -11.69
CA LEU A 123 7.91 12.23 -10.71
C LEU A 123 6.79 12.31 -9.67
N THR A 124 5.54 12.26 -10.10
CA THR A 124 4.40 12.26 -9.16
C THR A 124 4.35 10.99 -8.32
N ALA A 125 4.67 9.82 -8.88
CA ALA A 125 4.79 8.57 -8.15
C ALA A 125 5.90 8.65 -7.08
N THR A 126 7.09 9.12 -7.44
CA THR A 126 8.22 9.28 -6.49
C THR A 126 7.91 10.32 -5.40
N LEU A 127 7.31 11.46 -5.75
CA LEU A 127 6.84 12.45 -4.78
C LEU A 127 5.78 11.88 -3.85
N SER A 128 4.82 11.12 -4.37
CA SER A 128 3.79 10.47 -3.55
C SER A 128 4.37 9.41 -2.61
N ALA A 129 5.37 8.66 -3.07
CA ALA A 129 6.09 7.68 -2.26
C ALA A 129 6.91 8.35 -1.16
N ASN A 130 7.59 9.46 -1.46
CA ASN A 130 8.33 10.24 -0.47
C ASN A 130 7.38 10.87 0.57
N LYS A 131 6.27 11.48 0.15
CA LYS A 131 5.23 11.95 1.07
C LYS A 131 4.66 10.81 1.93
N GLY A 132 4.48 9.62 1.36
CA GLY A 132 4.07 8.43 2.10
C GLY A 132 5.07 8.02 3.18
N LYS A 133 6.38 8.09 2.90
CA LYS A 133 7.45 7.85 3.87
C LYS A 133 7.46 8.92 4.98
N GLU A 134 7.39 10.20 4.62
CA GLU A 134 7.33 11.29 5.60
C GLU A 134 6.11 11.16 6.52
N LEU A 135 4.93 10.80 5.98
CA LEU A 135 3.74 10.55 6.79
C LEU A 135 3.89 9.34 7.71
N ALA A 136 4.59 8.29 7.26
CA ALA A 136 4.90 7.13 8.10
C ALA A 136 5.86 7.51 9.24
N GLU A 137 6.92 8.26 8.94
CA GLU A 137 7.87 8.76 9.95
C GLU A 137 7.16 9.66 10.98
N ILE A 138 6.31 10.59 10.54
CA ILE A 138 5.52 11.44 11.46
C ILE A 138 4.57 10.59 12.32
N ARG A 139 3.95 9.56 11.74
CA ARG A 139 3.06 8.64 12.48
C ARG A 139 3.82 7.87 13.55
N ASP A 140 5.00 7.37 13.23
CA ASP A 140 5.85 6.63 14.15
C ASP A 140 6.35 7.52 15.28
N LEU A 141 6.77 8.77 14.97
CA LEU A 141 7.12 9.78 15.96
C LEU A 141 5.95 10.11 16.88
N LEU A 142 4.75 10.32 16.34
CA LEU A 142 3.54 10.57 17.14
C LEU A 142 3.21 9.38 18.04
N GLN A 143 3.39 8.16 17.56
CA GLN A 143 3.16 6.95 18.35
C GLN A 143 4.20 6.82 19.46
N GLN A 144 5.46 7.14 19.17
CA GLN A 144 6.53 7.18 20.17
C GLN A 144 6.27 8.26 21.22
N GLU A 145 5.85 9.46 20.82
CA GLU A 145 5.48 10.54 21.73
C GLU A 145 4.30 10.14 22.62
N LYS A 146 3.27 9.50 22.06
CA LYS A 146 2.15 8.96 22.85
C LYS A 146 2.61 7.89 23.84
N GLN A 147 3.48 6.97 23.42
CA GLN A 147 4.04 5.96 24.31
C GLN A 147 4.91 6.58 25.41
N ALA A 148 5.71 7.60 25.09
CA ALA A 148 6.50 8.35 26.06
C ALA A 148 5.59 9.09 27.05
N SER A 149 4.53 9.73 26.57
CA SER A 149 3.53 10.40 27.41
C SER A 149 2.79 9.41 28.32
N HIS A 150 2.44 8.22 27.82
CA HIS A 150 1.88 7.15 28.65
C HIS A 150 2.88 6.64 29.70
N ALA A 151 4.15 6.42 29.31
CA ALA A 151 5.20 6.02 30.24
C ALA A 151 5.49 7.10 31.29
N GLU A 152 5.41 8.38 30.92
CA GLU A 152 5.48 9.51 31.85
C GLU A 152 4.27 9.54 32.78
N ALA A 153 3.06 9.32 32.27
CA ALA A 153 1.86 9.20 33.10
C ALA A 153 1.99 8.05 34.11
N ASP A 154 2.47 6.89 33.66
CA ASP A 154 2.74 5.74 34.53
C ASP A 154 3.82 6.04 35.57
N ARG A 155 4.93 6.68 35.17
CA ARG A 155 5.97 7.15 36.10
C ARG A 155 5.41 8.14 37.12
N THR A 156 4.59 9.11 36.72
CA THR A 156 3.97 10.06 37.65
C THR A 156 3.00 9.38 38.62
N ASN A 157 2.27 8.36 38.15
CA ASN A 157 1.39 7.56 39.01
C ASN A 157 2.20 6.74 40.02
N GLN A 158 3.31 6.12 39.58
CA GLN A 158 4.24 5.42 40.47
C GLN A 158 4.88 6.36 41.48
N LEU A 159 5.32 7.55 41.06
CA LEU A 159 5.87 8.58 41.96
C LEU A 159 4.83 9.01 42.99
N LYS A 160 3.57 9.25 42.60
CA LYS A 160 2.48 9.55 43.54
C LYS A 160 2.19 8.39 44.49
N ALA A 161 2.29 7.15 44.02
CA ALA A 161 2.12 5.97 44.87
C ALA A 161 3.26 5.84 45.89
N LEU A 162 4.51 5.99 45.46
CA LEU A 162 5.69 6.04 46.32
C LEU A 162 5.62 7.22 47.29
N GLU A 163 5.13 8.40 46.89
CA GLU A 163 4.90 9.51 47.80
C GLU A 163 3.87 9.18 48.87
N LYS A 164 2.79 8.48 48.50
CA LYS A 164 1.81 7.98 49.48
C LYS A 164 2.43 6.95 50.42
N GLU A 165 3.20 6.00 49.92
CA GLU A 165 3.92 5.02 50.75
C GLU A 165 4.94 5.69 51.67
N VAL A 166 5.67 6.70 51.19
CA VAL A 166 6.58 7.49 52.03
C VAL A 166 5.79 8.29 53.08
N ALA A 167 4.61 8.80 52.75
CA ALA A 167 3.75 9.48 53.71
C ALA A 167 3.21 8.52 54.78
N THR A 168 2.77 7.31 54.39
CA THR A 168 2.31 6.29 55.35
C THR A 168 3.46 5.78 56.20
N LEU A 169 4.62 5.48 55.63
CA LEU A 169 5.81 5.08 56.38
C LEU A 169 6.31 6.19 57.30
N LYS A 170 6.23 7.46 56.89
CA LYS A 170 6.53 8.59 57.79
C LYS A 170 5.56 8.64 58.96
N GLU A 171 4.27 8.41 58.73
CA GLU A 171 3.27 8.35 59.80
C GLU A 171 3.50 7.13 60.71
N GLU A 172 3.78 5.95 60.16
CA GLU A 172 4.15 4.75 60.91
C GLU A 172 5.43 4.94 61.72
N VAL A 173 6.45 5.59 61.17
CA VAL A 173 7.66 5.95 61.92
C VAL A 173 7.35 6.99 62.99
N ALA A 174 6.43 7.93 62.77
CA ALA A 174 5.99 8.88 63.80
C ALA A 174 5.23 8.16 64.93
N VAL A 175 4.38 7.20 64.60
CA VAL A 175 3.67 6.34 65.55
C VAL A 175 4.66 5.46 66.30
N ALA A 176 5.55 4.73 65.62
CA ALA A 176 6.58 3.90 66.22
C ALA A 176 7.58 4.72 67.08
N LYS A 177 7.88 5.97 66.70
CA LYS A 177 8.65 6.90 67.55
C LYS A 177 7.87 7.30 68.80
N LYS A 178 6.57 7.59 68.68
CA LYS A 178 5.70 7.86 69.85
C LYS A 178 5.58 6.64 70.75
N GLU A 179 5.44 5.45 70.18
CA GLU A 179 5.41 4.18 70.90
C GLU A 179 6.76 3.88 71.55
N ALA A 180 7.89 4.12 70.88
CA ALA A 180 9.23 3.98 71.47
C ALA A 180 9.49 5.01 72.58
N LEU A 181 8.93 6.21 72.49
CA LEU A 181 8.94 7.21 73.55
C LEU A 181 8.03 6.81 74.73
N ALA A 182 6.91 6.13 74.46
CA ALA A 182 6.00 5.60 75.49
C ALA A 182 6.54 4.33 76.17
N ASN A 183 7.30 3.50 75.45
CA ASN A 183 7.97 2.30 75.98
C ASN A 183 9.37 2.57 76.54
N LYS A 184 9.79 3.83 76.61
CA LYS A 184 10.99 4.20 77.35
C LYS A 184 10.67 4.10 78.84
N THR A 185 10.94 2.94 79.43
CA THR A 185 10.87 2.68 80.87
C THR A 185 11.42 3.88 81.62
N THR A 186 10.52 4.65 82.23
CA THR A 186 10.94 5.82 82.99
C THR A 186 11.59 5.34 84.28
N LYS A 187 12.54 6.11 84.84
CA LYS A 187 13.13 5.79 86.16
C LYS A 187 12.07 5.52 87.22
N THR A 188 10.90 6.14 87.09
CA THR A 188 9.71 5.97 87.91
C THR A 188 9.11 4.57 87.84
N ASP A 189 9.01 3.96 86.65
CA ASP A 189 8.45 2.61 86.50
C ASP A 189 9.40 1.55 87.07
N MET A 190 10.72 1.75 86.90
CA MET A 190 11.74 0.89 87.51
C MET A 190 11.77 1.04 89.05
N GLU A 191 11.50 2.23 89.58
CA GLU A 191 11.40 2.46 91.03
C GLU A 191 10.14 1.83 91.63
N ASN A 192 9.00 1.91 90.92
CA ASN A 192 7.75 1.26 91.31
C ASN A 192 7.89 -0.27 91.30
N LEU A 193 8.51 -0.85 90.25
CA LEU A 193 8.79 -2.28 90.19
C LEU A 193 9.75 -2.72 91.32
N ARG A 194 10.76 -1.89 91.63
CA ARG A 194 11.68 -2.15 92.75
C ARG A 194 10.95 -2.13 94.10
N GLN A 195 9.97 -1.24 94.28
CA GLN A 195 9.14 -1.20 95.49
C GLN A 195 8.18 -2.38 95.60
N GLU A 196 7.58 -2.83 94.49
CA GLU A 196 6.74 -4.03 94.49
C GLU A 196 7.53 -5.29 94.82
N ILE A 197 8.71 -5.47 94.23
CA ILE A 197 9.60 -6.61 94.55
C ILE A 197 9.98 -6.59 96.03
N LEU A 198 10.34 -5.43 96.58
CA LEU A 198 10.65 -5.28 98.01
C LEU A 198 9.44 -5.59 98.90
N ASN A 199 8.22 -5.20 98.51
CA ASN A 199 7.02 -5.51 99.28
C ASN A 199 6.66 -7.00 99.24
N THR A 200 6.74 -7.62 98.07
CA THR A 200 6.42 -9.05 97.89
C THR A 200 7.45 -9.92 98.63
N ALA A 201 8.74 -9.59 98.53
CA ALA A 201 9.78 -10.27 99.28
C ALA A 201 9.58 -10.12 100.81
N ALA A 202 9.16 -8.95 101.29
CA ALA A 202 8.88 -8.73 102.71
C ALA A 202 7.67 -9.52 103.21
N LYS A 203 6.59 -9.59 102.42
CA LYS A 203 5.42 -10.41 102.76
C LYS A 203 5.77 -11.89 102.82
N PHE A 204 6.44 -12.40 101.79
CA PHE A 204 6.84 -13.82 101.72
C PHE A 204 7.75 -14.20 102.89
N THR A 205 8.74 -13.38 103.23
CA THR A 205 9.64 -13.63 104.36
C THR A 205 8.97 -13.48 105.73
N ALA A 206 8.02 -12.56 105.88
CA ALA A 206 7.20 -12.48 107.10
C ALA A 206 6.32 -13.73 107.28
N GLU A 207 5.75 -14.25 106.19
CA GLU A 207 4.90 -15.44 106.20
C GLU A 207 5.72 -16.71 106.51
N VAL A 208 6.93 -16.83 105.94
CA VAL A 208 7.88 -17.89 106.31
C VAL A 208 8.24 -17.80 107.80
N ALA A 209 8.57 -16.61 108.31
CA ALA A 209 8.89 -16.41 109.73
C ALA A 209 7.72 -16.75 110.69
N ILE A 210 6.48 -16.54 110.25
CA ILE A 210 5.28 -16.95 111.01
C ILE A 210 5.13 -18.48 111.00
N SER A 211 5.36 -19.12 109.86
CA SER A 211 5.23 -20.57 109.70
C SER A 211 6.31 -21.37 110.45
N GLU A 212 7.52 -20.82 110.58
CA GLU A 212 8.67 -21.47 111.23
C GLU A 212 8.70 -21.30 112.77
N GLY A 213 7.83 -20.46 113.35
CA GLY A 213 7.71 -20.29 114.81
C GLY A 213 9.03 -19.87 115.51
N GLN A 214 9.19 -20.15 116.81
CA GLN A 214 10.39 -19.78 117.60
C GLN A 214 11.72 -20.37 117.07
N SER A 215 11.69 -21.18 116.02
CA SER A 215 12.85 -21.82 115.39
C SER A 215 13.43 -21.04 114.19
N SER A 216 12.83 -19.89 113.82
CA SER A 216 13.31 -19.06 112.71
C SER A 216 14.37 -18.04 113.15
N PRO A 217 15.53 -17.92 112.48
CA PRO A 217 16.52 -16.86 112.76
C PRO A 217 16.12 -15.48 112.21
N ILE A 218 15.02 -15.38 111.44
CA ILE A 218 14.57 -14.17 110.75
C ILE A 218 14.14 -13.03 111.72
N PRO A 219 13.40 -13.28 112.82
CA PRO A 219 13.00 -12.24 113.77
C PRO A 219 14.20 -11.55 114.45
N GLU A 220 15.24 -12.30 114.80
CA GLU A 220 16.46 -11.78 115.43
C GLU A 220 17.28 -10.92 114.46
N LEU A 221 17.39 -11.36 113.21
CA LEU A 221 18.10 -10.63 112.14
C LEU A 221 17.40 -9.31 111.77
N VAL A 222 16.07 -9.26 111.88
CA VAL A 222 15.28 -8.06 111.60
C VAL A 222 15.39 -7.00 112.71
N GLU A 223 15.69 -7.39 113.95
CA GLU A 223 15.83 -6.45 115.07
C GLU A 223 17.13 -5.64 115.03
N LYS A 224 18.19 -6.17 114.41
CA LYS A 224 19.50 -5.51 114.29
C LYS A 224 19.58 -4.42 113.22
N VAL A 225 18.53 -4.20 112.41
CA VAL A 225 18.55 -3.26 111.28
C VAL A 225 17.84 -1.94 111.64
N ARG A 226 18.54 -0.80 111.52
CA ARG A 226 18.05 0.54 111.89
C ARG A 226 17.38 1.35 110.77
N ASP A 227 17.41 0.86 109.53
CA ASP A 227 17.03 1.67 108.37
C ASP A 227 15.54 1.51 107.97
N ARG A 228 14.78 2.62 107.92
CA ARG A 228 13.32 2.64 107.72
C ARG A 228 12.89 2.25 106.30
N LYS A 229 13.80 2.24 105.33
CA LYS A 229 13.52 1.85 103.93
C LYS A 229 13.95 0.42 103.61
N SER A 230 14.56 -0.30 104.56
CA SER A 230 15.06 -1.67 104.37
C SER A 230 13.94 -2.70 104.32
N LEU A 231 14.21 -3.83 103.64
CA LEU A 231 13.32 -5.00 103.59
C LEU A 231 12.98 -5.51 105.01
N ALA A 232 13.99 -5.55 105.90
CA ALA A 232 13.84 -5.96 107.29
C ALA A 232 12.83 -5.11 108.08
N ALA A 233 12.87 -3.78 107.91
CA ALA A 233 11.90 -2.90 108.59
C ALA A 233 10.45 -3.13 108.12
N ARG A 234 10.26 -3.46 106.83
CA ARG A 234 8.93 -3.80 106.28
C ARG A 234 8.43 -5.14 106.82
N ILE A 235 9.31 -6.15 106.92
CA ILE A 235 9.02 -7.44 107.56
C ILE A 235 8.57 -7.25 109.02
N LYS A 236 9.28 -6.40 109.78
CA LYS A 236 8.91 -6.05 111.17
C LYS A 236 7.52 -5.42 111.28
N LYS A 237 7.16 -4.57 110.32
CA LYS A 237 5.84 -3.91 110.27
C LYS A 237 4.72 -4.91 109.99
N GLU A 238 4.91 -5.84 109.06
CA GLU A 238 3.94 -6.91 108.76
C GLU A 238 3.78 -7.89 109.93
N LEU A 239 4.88 -8.30 110.59
CA LEU A 239 4.84 -9.13 111.81
C LEU A 239 4.06 -8.45 112.96
N ASN A 240 4.24 -7.15 113.17
CA ASN A 240 3.50 -6.38 114.18
C ASN A 240 2.02 -6.20 113.83
N ASN A 241 1.68 -6.03 112.54
CA ASN A 241 0.30 -5.97 112.10
C ASN A 241 -0.43 -7.31 112.33
N HIS A 242 0.24 -8.43 112.09
CA HIS A 242 -0.30 -9.76 112.41
C HIS A 242 -0.47 -9.98 113.92
N LYS A 243 0.47 -9.50 114.75
CA LYS A 243 0.36 -9.56 116.22
C LYS A 243 -0.77 -8.68 116.79
N LYS A 244 -1.20 -7.64 116.05
CA LYS A 244 -2.39 -6.82 116.37
C LYS A 244 -3.71 -7.45 115.90
N GLN A 245 -3.69 -8.37 114.93
CA GLN A 245 -4.88 -9.06 114.45
C GLN A 245 -5.22 -10.34 115.24
N SER A 246 -4.32 -10.85 116.09
CA SER A 246 -4.53 -12.05 116.90
C SER A 246 -4.97 -11.80 118.36
N GLY A 247 -5.35 -10.57 118.71
CA GLY A 247 -5.72 -10.20 120.08
C GLY A 247 -6.85 -9.18 120.18
N GLU A 248 -8.05 -9.49 119.66
CA GLU A 248 -9.29 -8.84 120.11
C GLU A 248 -10.53 -9.68 119.74
N SER A 249 -11.12 -10.33 120.75
CA SER A 249 -12.46 -10.95 120.73
C SER A 249 -13.09 -10.75 122.10
N THR A 250 -14.17 -9.95 122.20
CA THR A 250 -15.41 -10.25 122.96
C THR A 250 -16.43 -9.08 122.98
N ALA A 251 -17.63 -9.37 122.43
CA ALA A 251 -18.99 -9.11 122.96
C ALA A 251 -19.62 -7.69 123.12
N LYS A 252 -20.68 -7.35 122.34
CA LYS A 252 -22.15 -7.46 122.63
C LYS A 252 -23.00 -6.55 121.69
N VAL A 253 -23.88 -7.07 120.80
CA VAL A 253 -25.34 -7.41 120.89
C VAL A 253 -26.34 -6.22 120.79
N ALA A 254 -27.13 -6.15 119.69
CA ALA A 254 -28.63 -6.12 119.64
C ALA A 254 -29.25 -5.90 118.22
N LYS A 255 -29.74 -7.00 117.60
CA LYS A 255 -31.02 -7.31 116.86
C LYS A 255 -32.04 -6.19 116.44
N PRO A 256 -33.07 -6.45 115.57
CA PRO A 256 -33.12 -6.95 114.16
C PRO A 256 -34.25 -6.34 113.25
N ALA A 257 -34.25 -6.56 111.92
CA ALA A 257 -35.44 -6.71 111.05
C ALA A 257 -35.00 -7.07 109.60
N SER A 258 -35.31 -8.26 109.05
CA SER A 258 -36.36 -8.56 108.04
C SER A 258 -36.29 -7.69 106.75
N ARG A 259 -36.35 -8.16 105.49
CA ARG A 259 -37.24 -9.19 104.89
C ARG A 259 -36.98 -9.33 103.36
N LYS A 260 -37.34 -10.52 102.83
CA LYS A 260 -37.75 -10.90 101.44
C LYS A 260 -36.69 -10.91 100.31
N LYS A 261 -36.39 -12.06 99.68
CA LYS A 261 -37.18 -12.85 98.67
C LYS A 261 -37.52 -11.96 97.46
N THR A 262 -37.17 -12.28 96.21
CA THR A 262 -37.59 -13.42 95.36
C THR A 262 -36.71 -13.43 94.09
N SER A 263 -36.09 -14.53 93.66
CA SER A 263 -36.65 -15.65 92.88
C SER A 263 -37.11 -15.33 91.44
N THR A 264 -36.62 -16.19 90.53
CA THR A 264 -37.24 -16.70 89.28
C THR A 264 -37.16 -15.83 88.02
N ARG A 265 -36.99 -16.34 86.80
CA ARG A 265 -37.23 -17.67 86.19
C ARG A 265 -36.44 -17.69 84.86
N LYS A 266 -35.70 -18.74 84.46
CA LYS A 266 -36.16 -19.82 83.56
C LYS A 266 -36.99 -19.29 82.37
N LYS A 267 -36.83 -19.67 81.11
CA LYS A 267 -36.12 -20.77 80.42
C LYS A 267 -36.53 -20.65 78.94
N THR A 268 -35.68 -21.13 78.04
CA THR A 268 -36.01 -21.83 76.76
C THR A 268 -36.92 -21.17 75.72
N THR A 269 -36.48 -21.17 74.46
CA THR A 269 -36.83 -22.09 73.35
C THR A 269 -35.99 -21.61 72.14
N LYS A 270 -35.15 -22.40 71.46
CA LYS A 270 -35.32 -23.62 70.65
C LYS A 270 -36.02 -23.35 69.30
N SER A 271 -35.39 -23.87 68.24
CA SER A 271 -35.84 -24.02 66.84
C SER A 271 -35.91 -22.75 66.00
N ALA A 272 -35.70 -22.76 64.69
CA ALA A 272 -35.20 -23.70 63.69
C ALA A 272 -35.36 -22.98 62.34
N GLN A 273 -34.53 -23.33 61.34
CA GLN A 273 -34.72 -23.07 59.89
C GLN A 273 -34.70 -21.57 59.49
N ASN A 274 -33.86 -21.10 58.59
CA ASN A 274 -33.45 -21.63 57.28
C ASN A 274 -32.10 -21.02 56.90
#